data_AF-A0A3D2TGG2-F1
#
_entry.id   AF-A0A3D2TGG2-F1
#
_cell.length_a   1.000
_cell.length_b   1.000
_cell.length_c   1.000
_cell.angle_alpha   90.00
_cell.angle_beta   90.00
_cell.angle_gamma   90.00
#
_symmetry.space_group_name_H-M   'P 1'
#
loop_
_entity.id
_entity.type
_entity.pdbx_description
1 polymer ?
#
loop_
_entity_poly.entity_id
_entity_poly.type
_entity_poly.pdbx_seq_one_letter_code
_entity_poly.pdbx_strand_id
1 'polypeptide(L)'
;MFSAFDVSTSALVAQRTRLNTISSNLANMSTTRNESGQPEAYTPRYTVFQTNAEVSTAGGGQGVKVASVEYANVQPDMKYEPGHPDA
;
A
#
# COMPACT_ATOMS: atom_id res chain seq x y z
N MET A 1 4.60 -29.15 -10.07
CA MET A 1 5.63 -28.68 -9.12
C MET A 1 6.03 -27.24 -9.39
N PHE A 2 6.36 -26.87 -10.63
CA PHE A 2 6.70 -25.47 -11.01
C PHE A 2 5.61 -24.43 -10.68
N SER A 3 4.33 -24.78 -10.85
CA SER A 3 3.22 -23.88 -10.52
C SER A 3 3.13 -23.45 -9.05
N ALA A 4 3.65 -24.26 -8.10
CA ALA A 4 3.71 -23.85 -6.70
C ALA A 4 4.76 -22.75 -6.47
N PHE A 5 5.86 -22.77 -7.23
CA PHE A 5 6.84 -21.69 -7.24
C PHE A 5 6.27 -20.43 -7.90
N ASP A 6 5.46 -20.57 -8.95
CA ASP A 6 4.81 -19.42 -9.59
C ASP A 6 3.83 -18.73 -8.64
N VAL A 7 3.02 -19.50 -7.89
CA VAL A 7 2.15 -18.95 -6.84
C VAL A 7 2.97 -18.23 -5.77
N SER A 8 4.03 -18.86 -5.27
CA SER A 8 4.91 -18.25 -4.27
C SER A 8 5.56 -16.96 -4.79
N THR A 9 5.98 -16.95 -6.04
CA THR A 9 6.58 -15.78 -6.70
C THR A 9 5.56 -14.66 -6.84
N SER A 10 4.33 -14.97 -7.26
CA SER A 10 3.24 -13.98 -7.34
C SER A 10 2.94 -13.35 -5.97
N ALA A 11 2.99 -14.15 -4.89
CA ALA A 11 2.83 -13.66 -3.53
C ALA A 11 3.97 -12.74 -3.10
N LEU A 12 5.23 -13.11 -3.37
CA LEU A 12 6.38 -12.27 -3.05
C LEU A 12 6.35 -10.93 -3.79
N VAL A 13 5.92 -10.93 -5.06
CA VAL A 13 5.76 -9.70 -5.86
C VAL A 13 4.66 -8.82 -5.27
N ALA A 14 3.49 -9.38 -4.95
CA ALA A 14 2.39 -8.62 -4.35
C ALA A 14 2.78 -8.04 -2.97
N GLN A 15 3.48 -8.83 -2.15
CA GLN A 15 3.97 -8.36 -0.84
C GLN A 15 5.04 -7.28 -0.96
N ARG A 16 5.91 -7.33 -1.97
CA ARG A 16 6.85 -6.24 -2.24
C ARG A 16 6.12 -4.93 -2.51
N THR A 17 5.04 -4.95 -3.29
CA THR A 17 4.22 -3.75 -3.51
C THR A 17 3.60 -3.25 -2.21
N ARG A 18 3.10 -4.15 -1.36
CA ARG A 18 2.59 -3.78 -0.03
C ARG A 18 3.66 -3.14 0.85
N LEU A 19 4.87 -3.68 0.88
CA LEU A 19 5.99 -3.09 1.61
C LEU A 19 6.34 -1.70 1.10
N ASN A 20 6.32 -1.50 -0.22
CA ASN A 20 6.53 -0.17 -0.81
C ASN A 20 5.42 0.81 -0.40
N THR A 21 4.16 0.38 -0.36
CA THR A 21 3.05 1.21 0.13
C THR A 21 3.25 1.59 1.59
N ILE A 22 3.59 0.64 2.46
CA ILE A 22 3.85 0.88 3.88
C ILE A 22 5.03 1.84 4.07
N SER A 23 6.12 1.63 3.32
CA SER A 23 7.30 2.50 3.36
C SER A 23 6.97 3.92 2.93
N SER A 24 6.17 4.08 1.87
CA SER A 24 5.69 5.40 1.42
C SER A 24 4.82 6.08 2.47
N ASN A 25 3.93 5.33 3.14
CA ASN A 25 3.12 5.88 4.22
C ASN A 25 4.00 6.37 5.38
N LEU A 26 5.00 5.58 5.79
CA LEU A 26 5.90 5.95 6.87
C LEU A 26 6.72 7.20 6.52
N ALA A 27 7.22 7.29 5.29
CA ALA A 27 8.03 8.42 4.82
C ALA A 27 7.24 9.73 4.75
N ASN A 28 5.94 9.68 4.49
CA ASN A 28 5.10 10.86 4.28
C ASN A 28 4.12 11.12 5.45
N MET A 29 4.17 10.33 6.52
CA MET A 29 3.23 10.42 7.65
C MET A 29 3.20 11.82 8.29
N SER A 30 4.33 12.52 8.31
CA SER A 30 4.46 13.86 8.89
C SER A 30 4.28 14.98 7.88
N THR A 31 3.85 14.69 6.66
CA THR A 31 3.68 15.71 5.61
C THR A 31 2.34 16.43 5.80
N THR A 32 2.42 17.74 6.04
CA THR A 32 1.27 18.64 6.24
C THR A 32 0.91 19.47 5.01
N ARG A 33 1.74 19.41 3.95
CA ARG A 33 1.59 20.22 2.73
C ARG A 33 1.74 19.38 1.48
N ASN A 34 0.96 19.71 0.45
CA ASN A 34 1.09 19.09 -0.86
C ASN A 34 2.27 19.66 -1.67
N GLU A 35 2.52 19.11 -2.85
CA GLU A 35 3.59 19.52 -3.77
C GLU A 35 3.49 21.00 -4.20
N SER A 36 2.29 21.59 -4.12
CA SER A 36 2.03 23.01 -4.40
C SER A 36 2.18 23.90 -3.15
N GLY A 37 2.55 23.33 -2.00
CA GLY A 37 2.72 24.03 -0.73
C GLY A 37 1.41 24.37 0.00
N GLN A 38 0.27 23.86 -0.46
CA GLN A 38 -1.03 24.07 0.18
C GLN A 38 -1.18 23.12 1.37
N PRO A 39 -1.86 23.54 2.47
CA PRO A 39 -2.08 22.71 3.64
C PRO A 39 -3.02 21.55 3.29
N GLU A 40 -2.43 20.37 3.12
CA GLU A 40 -3.11 19.13 2.79
C GLU A 40 -2.33 18.01 3.48
N ALA A 41 -2.91 17.46 4.53
CA ALA A 41 -2.30 16.40 5.30
C ALA A 41 -2.23 15.11 4.49
N TYR A 42 -1.14 14.36 4.66
CA TYR A 42 -0.95 13.11 3.97
C TYR A 42 -2.04 12.09 4.29
N THR A 43 -2.64 11.51 3.25
CA THR A 43 -3.58 10.40 3.38
C THR A 43 -2.88 9.06 3.13
N PRO A 44 -2.92 8.10 4.08
CA PRO A 44 -2.23 6.84 3.93
C PRO A 44 -2.85 5.98 2.83
N ARG A 45 -2.01 5.16 2.19
CA ARG A 45 -2.40 4.26 1.11
C ARG A 45 -2.43 2.80 1.56
N TYR A 46 -3.27 1.98 0.95
CA TYR A 46 -3.30 0.53 1.18
C TYR A 46 -3.39 -0.23 -0.13
N THR A 47 -2.89 -1.46 -0.12
CA THR A 47 -2.84 -2.34 -1.30
C THR A 47 -3.99 -3.34 -1.26
N VAL A 48 -4.75 -3.45 -2.35
CA VAL A 48 -5.81 -4.46 -2.50
C VAL A 48 -5.27 -5.62 -3.32
N PHE A 49 -5.41 -6.83 -2.77
CA PHE A 49 -5.01 -8.06 -3.44
C PHE A 49 -6.21 -8.72 -4.12
N GLN A 50 -5.93 -9.36 -5.24
CA GLN A 50 -6.90 -10.13 -6.00
C GLN A 50 -6.27 -11.43 -6.46
N THR A 51 -7.09 -12.47 -6.52
CA THR A 51 -6.70 -13.76 -7.10
C THR A 51 -6.28 -13.59 -8.56
N ASN A 52 -5.17 -14.21 -8.92
CA ASN A 52 -4.71 -14.31 -10.31
C ASN A 52 -5.00 -15.72 -10.85
N ALA A 53 -6.10 -15.86 -11.60
CA ALA A 53 -6.51 -17.13 -12.19
C ALA A 53 -5.57 -17.64 -13.28
N GLU A 54 -4.71 -16.79 -13.84
CA GLU A 54 -3.69 -17.18 -14.83
C GLU A 54 -2.60 -18.05 -14.21
N VAL A 55 -2.37 -17.92 -12.89
CA VAL A 55 -1.40 -18.71 -12.14
C VAL A 55 -2.16 -19.68 -11.26
N SER A 56 -2.20 -20.95 -11.65
CA SER A 56 -2.89 -21.99 -10.89
C SER A 56 -2.04 -23.25 -10.74
N THR A 57 -2.25 -23.96 -9.63
CA THR A 57 -1.64 -25.27 -9.37
C THR A 57 -2.64 -26.38 -9.66
N ALA A 58 -2.12 -27.58 -9.96
CA ALA A 58 -2.96 -28.76 -10.17
C ALA A 58 -3.82 -29.15 -8.95
N GLY A 59 -3.48 -28.64 -7.76
CA GLY A 59 -4.26 -28.81 -6.53
C GLY A 59 -5.25 -27.67 -6.24
N GLY A 60 -5.51 -26.78 -7.19
CA GLY A 60 -6.47 -25.68 -7.04
C GLY A 60 -5.94 -24.45 -6.30
N GLY A 61 -4.64 -24.39 -6.00
CA GLY A 61 -4.02 -23.17 -5.46
C GLY A 61 -3.93 -22.11 -6.56
N GLN A 62 -4.28 -20.87 -6.24
CA GLN A 62 -4.24 -19.75 -7.20
C GLN A 62 -3.21 -18.70 -6.76
N GLY A 63 -2.61 -18.03 -7.74
CA GLY A 63 -1.71 -16.92 -7.52
C GLY A 63 -2.44 -15.68 -7.01
N VAL A 64 -1.66 -14.66 -6.66
CA VAL A 64 -2.17 -13.36 -6.21
C VAL A 64 -1.53 -12.24 -7.03
N LYS A 65 -2.31 -11.20 -7.29
CA LYS A 65 -1.83 -9.96 -7.89
C LYS A 65 -2.37 -8.77 -7.09
N VAL A 66 -1.76 -7.62 -7.30
CA VAL A 66 -2.28 -6.35 -6.79
C VAL A 66 -3.35 -5.85 -7.75
N ALA A 67 -4.56 -5.63 -7.25
CA ALA A 67 -5.65 -5.04 -8.02
C ALA A 67 -5.55 -3.51 -8.07
N SER A 68 -5.32 -2.90 -6.92
CA SER A 68 -5.25 -1.44 -6.77
C SER A 68 -4.41 -1.05 -5.56
N VAL A 69 -3.96 0.20 -5.56
CA VAL A 69 -3.45 0.91 -4.39
C VAL A 69 -4.39 2.08 -4.15
N GLU A 70 -5.06 2.10 -3.02
CA GLU A 70 -6.13 3.04 -2.71
C GLU A 70 -5.75 3.92 -1.53
N TYR A 71 -6.36 5.10 -1.46
CA TYR A 71 -6.23 5.99 -0.31
C TYR A 71 -7.22 5.56 0.77
N ALA A 72 -6.76 5.56 2.02
CA ALA A 72 -7.62 5.32 3.16
C ALA A 72 -8.61 6.47 3.33
N ASN A 73 -9.88 6.14 3.51
CA ASN A 73 -10.91 7.11 3.85
C ASN A 73 -10.91 7.33 5.38
N VAL A 74 -9.90 8.05 5.87
CA VAL A 74 -9.72 8.38 7.28
C VAL A 74 -9.43 9.88 7.41
N GLN A 75 -9.93 10.49 8.49
CA GLN A 75 -9.61 11.88 8.79
C GLN A 75 -8.15 11.98 9.26
N PRO A 76 -7.41 13.05 8.92
CA PRO A 76 -6.08 13.29 9.43
C PRO A 76 -6.06 13.39 10.96
N ASP A 77 -5.05 12.82 11.60
CA ASP A 77 -4.88 12.93 13.05
C ASP A 77 -4.39 14.34 13.41
N MET A 78 -5.12 15.00 14.31
CA MET A 78 -4.69 16.29 14.86
C MET A 78 -3.67 16.07 15.98
N LYS A 79 -2.51 16.72 15.86
CA LYS A 79 -1.43 16.65 16.86
C LYS A 79 -1.05 18.06 17.30
N TYR A 80 -1.13 18.32 18.59
CA TYR A 80 -0.70 19.61 19.15
C TYR A 80 0.82 19.66 19.26
N GLU A 81 1.44 20.56 18.50
CA GLU A 81 2.89 20.84 18.55
C GLU A 81 3.14 22.35 18.66
N PRO A 82 3.42 22.87 19.87
CA PRO A 82 3.71 24.29 20.06
C PRO A 82 4.89 24.77 19.19
N GLY A 83 4.62 25.73 18.30
CA GLY A 83 5.62 26.30 17.39
C GLY A 83 5.70 25.64 16.01
N HIS A 84 4.88 24.62 15.74
CA HIS A 84 4.73 24.07 14.39
C HIS A 84 3.73 24.93 13.60
N PRO A 85 4.05 25.37 12.36
CA PRO A 85 3.23 26.31 11.60
C PRO A 85 1.87 25.76 11.18
N ASP A 86 1.73 24.43 11.13
CA ASP A 86 0.55 23.73 10.61
C ASP A 86 -0.15 22.85 11.69
N ALA A 87 0.15 23.03 12.99
CA ALA A 87 -0.37 22.21 14.11
C ALA A 87 -1.37 22.93 15.03
#